data_AF-A0A7Y8HXD4-F1
#
_entry.id   AF-A0A7Y8HXD4-F1
#
_cell.length_a   1.000
_cell.length_b   1.000
_cell.length_c   1.000
_cell.angle_alpha   90.00
_cell.angle_beta   90.00
_cell.angle_gamma   90.00
#
_symmetry.space_group_name_H-M   'P 1'
#
loop_
_entity.id
_entity.type
_entity.pdbx_description
1 polymer ?
#
loop_
_entity_poly.entity_id
_entity_poly.type
_entity_poly.pdbx_seq_one_letter_code
_entity_poly.pdbx_strand_id
1 'polypeptide(L)' 'MAQYEHLPVYKKAMDLAVYMENIVKGFSRYHKYTIGADLRNLSREVVKLII' A
#
# COMPACT_ATOMS: atom_id res chain seq x y z
N MET A 1 11.94 11.59 -2.89
CA MET A 1 11.69 10.19 -3.31
C MET A 1 12.99 9.49 -3.72
N ALA A 2 13.86 10.09 -4.55
CA ALA A 2 15.15 9.50 -4.96
C ALA A 2 16.12 9.12 -3.81
N GLN A 3 15.99 9.74 -2.62
CA GLN A 3 16.83 9.40 -1.47
C GLN A 3 16.49 8.06 -0.81
N TYR A 4 15.34 7.42 -1.07
CA TYR A 4 14.97 6.17 -0.40
C TYR A 4 14.88 4.97 -1.35
N GLU A 5 15.02 5.20 -2.66
CA GLU A 5 14.96 4.12 -3.67
C GLU A 5 16.07 3.08 -3.50
N HIS A 6 17.19 3.49 -2.92
CA HIS A 6 18.32 2.61 -2.63
C HIS A 6 18.08 1.67 -1.42
N LEU A 7 17.03 1.90 -0.61
CA LEU A 7 16.66 1.04 0.49
C LEU A 7 15.80 -0.13 -0.04
N PRO A 8 16.26 -1.39 0.01
CA PRO A 8 15.48 -2.52 -0.49
C PRO A 8 14.11 -2.65 0.18
N VAL A 9 13.99 -2.24 1.44
CA VAL A 9 12.74 -2.26 2.21
C VAL A 9 11.72 -1.25 1.68
N TYR A 10 12.16 -0.08 1.22
CA TYR A 10 11.29 0.93 0.62
C TYR A 10 10.63 0.40 -0.66
N LYS A 11 11.43 -0.21 -1.55
CA LYS A 11 10.90 -0.84 -2.78
C LYS A 11 9.88 -1.92 -2.45
N LYS A 12 10.17 -2.81 -1.50
CA LYS A 12 9.23 -3.87 -1.08
C LYS A 12 7.95 -3.31 -0.47
N ALA A 13 8.02 -2.23 0.31
CA ALA A 13 6.84 -1.57 0.85
C ALA A 13 6.00 -0.91 -0.24
N MET A 14 6.63 -0.27 -1.23
CA MET A 14 5.93 0.28 -2.39
C MET A 14 5.25 -0.81 -3.24
N ASP A 15 5.96 -1.90 -3.53
CA ASP A 15 5.40 -3.06 -4.23
C ASP A 15 4.16 -3.61 -3.50
N LEU A 16 4.23 -3.70 -2.16
CA LEU A 16 3.11 -4.11 -1.31
C LEU A 16 1.93 -3.15 -1.42
N ALA A 17 2.16 -1.83 -1.36
CA ALA A 17 1.10 -0.83 -1.49
C ALA A 17 0.38 -0.91 -2.84
N VAL A 18 1.12 -1.09 -3.94
CA VAL A 18 0.55 -1.29 -5.28
C VAL A 18 -0.23 -2.60 -5.36
N TYR A 19 0.30 -3.68 -4.78
CA TYR A 19 -0.37 -4.96 -4.73
C TYR A 19 -1.72 -4.88 -3.99
N MET A 20 -1.77 -4.19 -2.85
CA MET A 20 -3.01 -3.99 -2.10
C MET A 20 -4.04 -3.16 -2.88
N GLU A 21 -3.61 -2.13 -3.62
CA GLU A 21 -4.51 -1.38 -4.50
C GLU A 21 -5.17 -2.26 -5.57
N ASN A 22 -4.39 -3.16 -6.18
CA ASN A 22 -4.89 -4.10 -7.19
C ASN A 22 -5.88 -5.11 -6.59
N ILE A 23 -5.63 -5.61 -5.38
CA ILE A 23 -6.58 -6.48 -4.66
C ILE A 23 -7.88 -5.73 -4.38
N VAL A 24 -7.80 -4.55 -3.76
CA VAL A 24 -8.99 -3.79 -3.34
C VAL A 24 -9.82 -3.33 -4.54
N LYS A 25 -9.20 -3.12 -5.71
CA LYS A 25 -9.91 -2.85 -6.97
C LYS A 25 -10.95 -3.94 -7.28
N GLY A 26 -10.64 -5.21 -6.99
CA GLY A 26 -11.53 -6.35 -7.19
C GLY A 26 -12.64 -6.54 -6.14
N PHE A 27 -12.62 -5.78 -5.04
CA PHE A 27 -13.63 -5.92 -4.00
C PHE A 27 -15.01 -5.41 -4.44
N SER A 28 -16.05 -6.08 -3.94
CA SER A 28 -17.42 -5.58 -4.00
C SER A 28 -17.55 -4.27 -3.22
N ARG A 29 -18.58 -3.48 -3.54
CA ARG A 29 -18.76 -2.14 -2.96
C ARG A 29 -18.75 -2.14 -1.42
N TYR A 30 -19.39 -3.13 -0.81
CA TYR A 30 -19.50 -3.26 0.64
C TYR A 30 -18.14 -3.42 1.33
N HIS A 31 -17.26 -4.25 0.78
CA HIS A 31 -15.92 -4.46 1.35
C HIS A 31 -14.91 -3.40 0.91
N LYS A 32 -15.09 -2.79 -0.27
CA LYS A 32 -14.16 -1.81 -0.83
C LYS A 32 -14.00 -0.55 0.03
N TYR A 33 -15.07 -0.10 0.69
CA TYR A 33 -15.07 1.10 1.52
C TYR A 33 -14.93 0.84 3.02
N THR A 34 -14.94 -0.43 3.44
CA THR A 34 -14.66 -0.84 4.81
C THR A 34 -13.22 -1.37 4.87
N ILE A 35 -13.04 -2.69 4.91
CA ILE A 35 -11.73 -3.33 4.98
C ILE A 35 -10.79 -2.94 3.83
N GLY A 36 -11.34 -2.68 2.64
CA GLY A 36 -10.56 -2.22 1.49
C GLY A 36 -9.94 -0.84 1.69
N ALA A 37 -10.61 0.05 2.42
CA ALA A 37 -10.05 1.36 2.76
C ALA A 37 -8.91 1.22 3.77
N ASP A 38 -9.11 0.38 4.80
CA ASP A 38 -8.09 0.10 5.81
C ASP A 38 -6.84 -0.52 5.20
N LEU A 39 -6.98 -1.51 4.30
CA LEU A 39 -5.86 -2.13 3.61
C LEU A 39 -5.01 -1.13 2.83
N ARG A 40 -5.66 -0.20 2.10
CA ARG A 40 -4.97 0.85 1.34
C ARG A 40 -4.26 1.84 2.26
N ASN A 41 -4.92 2.23 3.35
CA ASN A 41 -4.36 3.19 4.29
C ASN A 41 -3.14 2.60 5.01
N LEU A 42 -3.29 1.39 5.55
CA LEU A 42 -2.21 0.68 6.25
C LEU A 42 -1.02 0.40 5.32
N SER A 43 -1.26 -0.02 4.07
CA SER A 43 -0.16 -0.28 3.13
C SER A 43 0.61 0.99 2.78
N ARG A 44 -0.05 2.14 2.67
CA ARG A 44 0.60 3.44 2.46
C ARG A 44 1.34 3.90 3.72
N GLU A 45 0.80 3.61 4.90
CA GLU A 45 1.43 3.95 6.18
C GLU A 45 2.75 3.20 6.37
N VAL A 46 2.84 1.93 5.95
CA VAL A 46 4.11 1.18 5.94
C VAL A 46 5.17 1.90 5.10
N VAL A 47 4.81 2.44 3.93
CA VAL A 47 5.75 3.22 3.11
C VAL A 47 6.17 4.50 3.82
N LYS A 48 5.24 5.20 4.48
CA LYS A 48 5.53 6.44 5.22
C LYS A 48 6.46 6.22 6.40
N LEU A 49 6.37 5.08 7.09
CA LEU A 49 7.25 4.77 8.22
C LEU A 49 8.72 4.51 7.83
N ILE A 50 8.98 4.31 6.54
CA ILE A 50 10.33 4.06 6.01
C ILE A 50 11.02 5.35 5.56
N ILE A 51 10.24 6.39 5.20
CA ILE A 51 10.75 7.67 4.67
C ILE A 51 10.77 8.75 5.75
#